data_AF-A0A162KR45-F1
#
_entry.id   AF-A0A162KR45-F1
#
_cell.length_a   1.000
_cell.length_b   1.000
_cell.length_c   1.000
_cell.angle_alpha   90.00
_cell.angle_beta   90.00
_cell.angle_gamma   90.00
#
_symmetry.space_group_name_H-M   'P 1'
#
loop_
_entity.id
_entity.type
_entity.pdbx_description
1 polymer ?
#
loop_
_entity_poly.entity_id
_entity_poly.type
_entity_poly.pdbx_seq_one_letter_code
_entity_poly.pdbx_strand_id
1 'polypeptide(L)'
;MKEEAMKNGQLKAAYNVQHGVDSEYIVWLTVGDKPADSTTLIPFIKSMKNFLYFKYLNITTDSGYESEENYLYIKENMQLSFIKPANYEISKTRKYKNDISRIENINYNEY
;
A
#
# COMPACT_ATOMS: atom_id res chain seq x y z
N MET A 1 -17.91 -4.49 -2.24
CA MET A 1 -18.75 -4.42 -3.45
C MET A 1 -19.90 -5.41 -3.25
N LYS A 2 -21.13 -4.93 -3.06
CA LYS A 2 -22.29 -5.77 -2.71
C LYS A 2 -22.99 -6.29 -3.97
N GLU A 3 -23.64 -7.44 -3.80
CA GLU A 3 -24.37 -8.19 -4.83
C GLU A 3 -25.31 -7.35 -5.70
N GLU A 4 -25.42 -7.78 -6.95
CA GLU A 4 -26.22 -7.20 -8.01
C GLU A 4 -27.69 -7.06 -7.61
N ALA A 5 -28.18 -5.82 -7.51
CA ALA A 5 -29.62 -5.57 -7.33
C ALA A 5 -30.45 -5.84 -8.60
N MET A 6 -29.82 -5.93 -9.79
CA MET A 6 -30.53 -5.85 -11.08
C MET A 6 -30.37 -7.10 -11.99
N LYS A 7 -29.52 -8.08 -11.65
CA LYS A 7 -29.33 -9.38 -12.36
C LYS A 7 -29.14 -9.31 -13.89
N ASN A 8 -28.66 -8.20 -14.42
CA ASN A 8 -28.50 -7.95 -15.86
C ASN A 8 -27.03 -7.82 -16.30
N GLY A 9 -26.09 -8.32 -15.48
CA GLY A 9 -24.68 -8.55 -15.87
C GLY A 9 -23.85 -7.28 -16.08
N GLN A 10 -24.40 -6.09 -15.82
CA GLN A 10 -23.69 -4.83 -15.96
C GLN A 10 -23.13 -4.39 -14.60
N LEU A 11 -21.84 -4.60 -14.41
CA LEU A 11 -21.10 -4.10 -13.24
C LEU A 11 -21.17 -2.57 -13.20
N LYS A 12 -21.55 -2.00 -12.04
CA LYS A 12 -21.39 -0.56 -11.81
C LYS A 12 -19.91 -0.21 -11.91
N ALA A 13 -19.60 0.91 -12.57
CA ALA A 13 -18.25 1.46 -12.58
C ALA A 13 -17.80 1.65 -11.12
N ALA A 14 -16.86 0.82 -10.68
CA ALA A 14 -16.25 0.90 -9.36
C ALA A 14 -14.96 1.68 -9.53
N TYR A 15 -14.93 2.88 -8.97
CA TYR A 15 -13.71 3.67 -8.90
C TYR A 15 -13.05 3.47 -7.55
N ASN A 16 -11.74 3.37 -7.57
CA ASN A 16 -10.89 3.36 -6.40
C ASN A 16 -10.51 4.81 -6.07
N VAL A 17 -10.99 5.30 -4.93
CA VAL A 17 -10.69 6.64 -4.43
C VAL A 17 -9.55 6.53 -3.44
N GLN A 18 -8.43 7.18 -3.76
CA GLN A 18 -7.28 7.28 -2.87
C GLN A 18 -7.21 8.69 -2.29
N HIS A 19 -6.90 8.78 -1.00
CA HIS A 19 -6.76 10.05 -0.30
C HIS A 19 -5.53 10.04 0.60
N GLY A 20 -4.87 11.20 0.67
CA GLY A 20 -3.68 11.43 1.48
C GLY A 20 -4.07 12.33 2.65
N VAL A 21 -3.62 11.98 3.84
CA VAL A 21 -3.94 12.69 5.08
C VAL A 21 -2.66 13.21 5.72
N ASP A 22 -2.69 14.47 6.14
CA ASP A 22 -1.65 15.09 6.97
C ASP A 22 -2.33 15.84 8.13
N SER A 23 -1.92 15.52 9.36
CA SER A 23 -2.41 16.19 10.57
C SER A 23 -3.94 16.31 10.63
N GLU A 24 -4.65 15.22 10.29
CA GLU A 24 -6.11 15.10 10.24
C GLU A 24 -6.81 15.77 9.04
N TYR A 25 -6.07 16.39 8.12
CA TYR A 25 -6.62 17.00 6.91
C TYR A 25 -6.37 16.15 5.68
N ILE A 26 -7.38 16.05 4.80
CA ILE A 26 -7.20 15.49 3.46
C ILE A 26 -6.43 16.52 2.63
N VAL A 27 -5.19 16.18 2.26
CA VAL A 27 -4.29 17.06 1.50
C VAL A 27 -4.23 16.70 0.02
N TRP A 28 -4.65 15.49 -0.34
CA TRP A 28 -4.63 15.03 -1.72
C TRP A 28 -5.69 13.97 -1.99
N LEU A 29 -6.23 13.94 -3.21
CA LEU A 29 -7.23 12.97 -3.63
C LEU A 29 -7.02 12.59 -5.10
N THR A 30 -7.13 11.30 -5.40
CA THR A 30 -7.14 10.79 -6.78
C THR A 30 -8.22 9.75 -6.95
N VAL A 31 -8.80 9.69 -8.14
CA VAL A 31 -9.81 8.69 -8.51
C VAL A 31 -9.24 7.87 -9.66
N GLY A 32 -9.19 6.55 -9.49
CA GLY A 32 -8.69 5.62 -10.49
C GLY A 32 -9.67 4.49 -10.75
N ASP A 33 -9.51 3.83 -11.89
CA ASP A 33 -10.21 2.61 -12.29
C ASP A 33 -9.48 1.33 -11.82
N LYS A 34 -8.26 1.48 -11.29
CA LYS A 34 -7.44 0.35 -10.84
C LYS A 34 -8.06 -0.35 -9.63
N PRO A 35 -8.32 -1.67 -9.70
CA PRO A 35 -8.96 -2.40 -8.61
C PRO A 35 -8.02 -2.70 -7.44
N ALA A 36 -6.70 -2.73 -7.66
CA ALA A 36 -5.70 -3.08 -6.65
C ALA A 36 -4.90 -1.85 -6.19
N ASP A 37 -4.80 -1.66 -4.87
CA ASP A 37 -4.13 -0.52 -4.25
C ASP A 37 -2.61 -0.48 -4.48
N SER A 38 -1.96 -1.64 -4.61
CA SER A 38 -0.51 -1.73 -4.87
C SER A 38 -0.07 -0.94 -6.11
N THR A 39 -0.96 -0.77 -7.09
CA THR A 39 -0.67 -0.08 -8.35
C THR A 39 -1.07 1.41 -8.36
N THR A 40 -1.64 1.92 -7.26
CA THR A 40 -2.15 3.30 -7.16
C THR A 40 -1.19 4.24 -6.43
N LEU A 41 -0.30 3.74 -5.57
CA LEU A 41 0.60 4.57 -4.76
C LEU A 41 1.55 5.44 -5.58
N ILE A 42 2.24 4.86 -6.57
CA ILE A 42 3.20 5.61 -7.39
C ILE A 42 2.49 6.72 -8.19
N PRO A 43 1.38 6.44 -8.92
CA PRO A 43 0.57 7.48 -9.52
C PRO A 43 0.13 8.57 -8.53
N PHE A 44 -0.30 8.16 -7.32
CA PHE A 44 -0.73 9.08 -6.26
C PHE A 44 0.39 10.04 -5.82
N ILE A 45 1.58 9.51 -5.50
CA ILE A 45 2.74 10.31 -5.09
C ILE A 45 3.24 11.20 -6.24
N LYS A 46 3.27 10.70 -7.48
CA LYS A 46 3.65 11.50 -8.66
C LYS A 46 2.67 12.66 -8.87
N SER A 47 1.37 12.41 -8.69
CA SER A 47 0.34 13.45 -8.75
C SER A 47 0.65 14.55 -7.74
N MET A 48 0.86 14.22 -6.46
CA MET A 48 1.25 15.21 -5.43
C MET A 48 2.51 16.00 -5.81
N LYS A 49 3.56 15.31 -6.26
CA LYS A 49 4.84 15.96 -6.66
C LYS A 49 4.69 16.95 -7.80
N ASN A 50 3.72 16.76 -8.69
CA ASN A 50 3.51 17.66 -9.82
C ASN A 50 2.82 18.98 -9.41
N PHE A 51 2.09 18.98 -8.28
CA PHE A 51 1.30 20.14 -7.85
C PHE A 51 1.82 20.80 -6.56
N LEU A 52 2.59 20.08 -5.75
CA LEU A 52 3.16 20.60 -4.51
C LEU A 52 4.61 21.02 -4.73
N TYR A 53 5.00 22.15 -4.13
CA TYR A 53 6.38 22.63 -4.11
C TYR A 53 7.30 21.82 -3.18
N PHE A 54 6.74 20.88 -2.43
CA PHE A 54 7.43 20.02 -1.48
C PHE A 54 6.99 18.57 -1.67
N LYS A 55 7.74 17.64 -1.05
CA LYS A 55 7.38 16.22 -0.98
C LYS A 55 7.24 15.78 0.47
N TYR A 56 6.29 14.90 0.72
CA TYR A 56 6.17 14.20 2.01
C TYR A 56 7.34 13.23 2.17
N LEU A 57 8.04 13.29 3.31
CA LEU A 57 9.19 12.41 3.54
C LEU A 57 8.76 11.03 4.00
N ASN A 58 7.72 10.93 4.81
CA ASN A 58 7.24 9.67 5.38
C ASN A 58 5.99 9.22 4.63
N ILE A 59 6.06 8.08 3.96
CA ILE A 59 4.93 7.48 3.25
C ILE A 59 4.40 6.33 4.10
N THR A 60 3.22 6.53 4.70
CA THR A 60 2.56 5.54 5.54
C THR A 60 1.31 5.02 4.83
N THR A 61 1.21 3.71 4.68
CA THR A 61 0.07 3.06 3.99
C THR A 61 -0.25 1.72 4.62
N ASP A 62 -1.45 1.20 4.34
CA ASP A 62 -1.81 -0.17 4.70
C ASP A 62 -1.09 -1.20 3.80
N SER A 63 -1.39 -2.48 4.04
CA SER A 63 -0.77 -3.61 3.35
C SER A 63 -1.26 -3.83 1.92
N GLY A 64 -2.38 -3.23 1.53
CA GLY A 64 -2.85 -3.27 0.13
C GLY A 64 -1.89 -2.59 -0.82
N TYR A 65 -1.07 -1.67 -0.29
CA TYR A 65 -0.03 -0.95 -1.01
C TYR A 65 1.33 -1.65 -1.02
N GLU A 66 1.48 -2.81 -0.40
CA GLU A 66 2.75 -3.51 -0.39
C GLU A 66 3.11 -4.03 -1.80
N SER A 67 4.24 -3.57 -2.32
CA SER A 67 4.89 -4.13 -3.51
C SER A 67 6.36 -3.74 -3.54
N GLU A 68 7.21 -4.58 -4.15
CA GLU A 68 8.62 -4.25 -4.39
C GLU A 68 8.76 -2.94 -5.18
N GLU A 69 7.92 -2.75 -6.20
CA GLU A 69 7.89 -1.54 -7.02
C GLU A 69 7.65 -0.27 -6.17
N ASN A 70 6.71 -0.34 -5.22
CA ASN A 70 6.41 0.78 -4.32
C ASN A 70 7.58 1.06 -3.38
N TYR A 71 8.19 0.02 -2.78
CA TYR A 71 9.36 0.20 -1.92
C TYR A 71 10.55 0.81 -2.68
N LEU A 72 10.83 0.31 -3.88
CA LEU A 72 11.92 0.79 -4.72
C LEU A 72 11.68 2.26 -5.11
N TYR A 73 10.48 2.60 -5.57
CA TYR A 73 10.13 3.98 -5.92
C TYR A 73 10.29 4.93 -4.73
N ILE A 74 9.79 4.58 -3.55
CA ILE A 74 9.92 5.42 -2.34
C ILE A 74 11.40 5.63 -1.99
N LYS A 75 12.20 4.56 -2.02
CA LYS A 75 13.64 4.60 -1.74
C LYS A 75 14.41 5.48 -2.73
N GLU A 76 14.19 5.28 -4.03
CA GLU A 76 14.84 6.07 -5.10
C GLU A 76 14.47 7.55 -5.02
N ASN A 77 13.28 7.85 -4.49
CA ASN A 77 12.82 9.23 -4.29
C ASN A 77 13.26 9.84 -2.97
N MET A 78 14.16 9.19 -2.21
CA MET A 78 14.64 9.65 -0.89
C MET A 78 13.48 9.93 0.07
N GLN A 79 12.52 9.02 0.14
CA GLN A 79 11.39 9.02 1.07
C GLN A 79 11.50 7.76 1.95
N LEU A 80 10.87 7.76 3.12
CA LEU A 80 10.81 6.64 4.06
C LEU A 80 9.50 5.89 3.89
N SER A 81 9.57 4.56 3.74
CA SER A 81 8.41 3.69 3.60
C SER A 81 7.97 3.12 4.95
N PHE A 82 6.73 3.38 5.32
CA PHE A 82 6.02 2.78 6.45
C PHE A 82 4.79 2.03 5.93
N ILE A 83 5.03 1.03 5.07
CA ILE A 83 3.98 0.17 4.52
C ILE A 83 3.78 -1.00 5.46
N LYS A 84 2.54 -1.25 5.88
CA LYS A 84 2.22 -2.44 6.68
C LYS A 84 2.49 -3.70 5.85
N PRO A 85 3.28 -4.68 6.33
CA PRO A 85 3.49 -5.92 5.59
C PRO A 85 2.20 -6.73 5.41
N ALA A 86 2.01 -7.39 4.26
CA ALA A 86 0.83 -8.20 3.96
C ALA A 86 0.74 -9.43 4.88
N ASN A 87 1.88 -9.96 5.32
CA ASN A 87 1.94 -11.05 6.28
C ASN A 87 1.68 -10.61 7.74
N TYR A 88 1.49 -9.32 8.03
CA TYR A 88 1.54 -8.78 9.40
C TYR A 88 0.58 -9.42 10.40
N GLU A 89 -0.66 -9.76 10.01
CA GLU A 89 -1.58 -10.43 10.96
C GLU A 89 -1.21 -11.90 11.16
N ILE A 90 -0.77 -12.57 10.09
CA ILE A 90 -0.41 -13.99 10.14
C ILE A 90 0.92 -14.18 10.88
N SER A 91 1.84 -13.23 10.76
CA SER A 91 3.15 -13.26 11.43
C SER A 91 3.07 -13.22 12.96
N LYS A 92 1.93 -12.77 13.51
CA LYS A 92 1.67 -12.82 14.95
C LYS A 92 1.36 -14.23 15.47
N THR A 93 0.94 -15.15 14.60
CA THR A 93 0.50 -16.50 15.01
C THR A 93 1.68 -17.38 15.44
N ARG A 94 1.46 -18.26 16.41
CA ARG A 94 2.49 -19.20 16.90
C ARG A 94 3.03 -20.11 15.80
N LYS A 95 2.13 -20.56 14.90
CA LYS A 95 2.51 -21.39 13.75
C LYS A 95 3.48 -20.64 12.83
N TYR A 96 3.21 -19.37 12.54
CA TYR A 96 4.06 -18.59 11.64
C TYR A 96 5.45 -18.34 12.23
N LYS A 97 5.52 -18.00 13.52
CA LYS A 97 6.77 -17.70 14.24
C LYS A 97 7.70 -18.90 14.44
N ASN A 98 7.12 -20.09 14.56
CA ASN A 98 7.89 -21.32 14.79
C ASN A 98 8.24 -22.06 13.49
N ASP A 99 7.90 -21.50 12.34
CA ASP A 99 8.13 -22.10 11.04
C ASP A 99 9.57 -21.84 10.57
N ILE A 100 10.44 -22.83 10.72
CA ILE A 100 11.87 -22.74 10.37
C ILE A 100 12.13 -22.58 8.87
N SER A 101 11.14 -22.87 8.02
CA SER A 101 11.28 -22.71 6.56
C SER A 101 11.24 -21.24 6.12
N ARG A 102 10.79 -20.34 7.00
CA ARG A 102 10.74 -18.90 6.72
C ARG A 102 12.08 -18.25 7.01
N ILE A 103 12.60 -17.55 6.02
CA ILE A 103 13.84 -16.75 6.13
C ILE A 103 13.78 -15.79 7.33
N GLU A 104 12.63 -15.17 7.57
CA GLU A 104 12.42 -14.25 8.71
C GLU A 104 12.66 -14.89 10.09
N ASN A 105 12.53 -16.21 10.21
CA ASN A 105 12.73 -16.95 11.46
C ASN A 105 14.12 -17.62 11.54
N ILE A 106 14.97 -17.46 10.53
CA ILE A 106 16.32 -18.02 10.52
C ILE A 106 17.22 -17.09 11.34
N ASN A 107 17.75 -17.61 12.46
CA ASN A 107 18.76 -16.90 13.23
C ASN A 107 20.06 -16.84 12.43
N TYR A 108 20.59 -15.63 12.26
CA TYR A 108 21.92 -15.45 11.72
C TYR A 108 22.95 -15.98 12.73
N ASN A 109 23.89 -16.80 12.26
CA ASN A 109 24.93 -17.39 13.08
C ASN A 109 26.27 -16.79 12.67
N GLU A 110 26.87 -15.98 13.53
CA GLU A 110 28.09 -15.19 13.25
C GLU A 110 29.41 -15.93 13.57
N TYR A 111 29.39 -17.25 13.73
CA TYR A 111 30.59 -18.04 14.04
C TYR A 111 31.37 -18.48 12.80
#